data_AF-A0A3B6TXE5-F1
#
_entry.id   AF-A0A3B6TXE5-F1
#
_cell.length_a   1.000
_cell.length_b   1.000
_cell.length_c   1.000
_cell.angle_alpha   90.00
_cell.angle_beta   90.00
_cell.angle_gamma   90.00
#
_symmetry.space_group_name_H-M   'P 1'
#
loop_
_entity.id
_entity.type
_entity.pdbx_description
1 polymer ?
#
loop_
_entity_poly.entity_id
_entity_poly.type
_entity_poly.pdbx_seq_one_letter_code
_entity_poly.pdbx_strand_id
1 'polypeptide(L)'
;MDRGGDGSDLELQKQQWARTQDALKGRLVLEDDFEWSLPSVSSNSDQSDARGKLKYIGGVDISFLKEDPSTACAAVVVLDADALEIVHEEFDVVRMQVPYIPGFLAFREAPILLGLLEKLKINAQHFYPQLLMVDGNGLLHPRGFGLACHLGVLADLPTIGVGKNLHHVDGLDQSEVRKQLEGKGNCNKECISLTGQSGTTWGAAMCSCPGSSRPIYISVGHRISLDSAIGIVKYCCRYRVPEPTRQADIRSKVFLQKHQRLQQ
;
A
#
# COMPACT_ATOMS: atom_id res chain seq x y z
N MET A 1 31.04 -26.57 -19.14
CA MET A 1 29.70 -26.81 -19.70
C MET A 1 28.74 -26.72 -18.54
N ASP A 2 28.02 -25.62 -18.42
CA ASP A 2 26.60 -25.52 -18.03
C ASP A 2 26.29 -24.02 -17.78
N ARG A 3 25.80 -23.32 -18.81
CA ARG A 3 25.30 -21.94 -18.73
C ARG A 3 24.00 -21.84 -19.53
N GLY A 4 23.17 -22.87 -19.45
CA GLY A 4 21.91 -22.98 -20.19
C GLY A 4 20.64 -23.01 -19.32
N GLY A 5 20.75 -23.31 -18.01
CA GLY A 5 19.57 -23.53 -17.13
C GLY A 5 18.98 -22.31 -16.44
N ASP A 6 19.77 -21.26 -16.17
CA ASP A 6 19.34 -20.14 -15.32
C ASP A 6 18.27 -19.24 -15.99
N GLY A 7 18.31 -19.13 -17.33
CA GLY A 7 17.36 -18.33 -18.10
C GLY A 7 15.99 -18.99 -18.28
N SER A 8 15.92 -20.32 -18.38
CA SER A 8 14.67 -21.06 -18.54
C SER A 8 13.87 -21.13 -17.24
N ASP A 9 14.56 -21.29 -16.11
CA ASP A 9 13.92 -21.39 -14.79
C ASP A 9 13.29 -20.06 -14.38
N LEU A 10 13.96 -18.95 -14.65
CA LEU A 10 13.43 -17.60 -14.40
C LEU A 10 12.18 -17.32 -15.24
N GLU A 11 12.15 -17.75 -16.49
CA GLU A 11 11.00 -17.54 -17.38
C GLU A 11 9.80 -18.41 -16.96
N LEU A 12 10.04 -19.67 -16.59
CA LEU A 12 9.03 -20.54 -15.98
C LEU A 12 8.46 -19.93 -14.70
N GLN A 13 9.32 -19.39 -13.83
CA GLN A 13 8.90 -18.72 -12.60
C GLN A 13 8.02 -17.49 -12.88
N LYS A 14 8.40 -16.63 -13.85
CA LYS A 14 7.58 -15.49 -14.26
C LYS A 14 6.22 -15.92 -14.78
N GLN A 15 6.16 -16.99 -15.58
CA GLN A 15 4.90 -17.52 -16.09
C GLN A 15 4.01 -18.04 -14.96
N GLN A 16 4.58 -18.75 -13.99
CA GLN A 16 3.86 -19.21 -12.82
C GLN A 16 3.32 -18.04 -11.97
N TRP A 17 4.15 -17.03 -11.73
CA TRP A 17 3.74 -15.84 -11.00
C TRP A 17 2.69 -15.02 -11.75
N ALA A 18 2.79 -14.91 -13.07
CA ALA A 18 1.79 -14.27 -13.91
C ALA A 18 0.42 -14.95 -13.75
N ARG A 19 0.38 -16.28 -13.87
CA ARG A 19 -0.86 -17.07 -13.66
C ARG A 19 -1.42 -16.89 -12.25
N THR A 20 -0.55 -16.83 -11.25
CA THR A 20 -0.96 -16.63 -9.86
C THR A 20 -1.55 -15.23 -9.65
N GLN A 21 -0.94 -14.19 -10.22
CA GLN A 21 -1.52 -12.83 -10.20
C GLN A 21 -2.87 -12.79 -10.89
N ASP A 22 -3.01 -13.42 -12.05
CA ASP A 22 -4.27 -13.40 -12.81
C ASP A 22 -5.39 -14.13 -12.03
N ALA A 23 -5.07 -15.25 -11.39
CA ALA A 23 -5.99 -15.99 -10.53
C ALA A 23 -6.41 -15.17 -9.29
N LEU A 24 -5.46 -14.53 -8.60
CA LEU A 24 -5.76 -13.70 -7.43
C LEU A 24 -6.49 -12.40 -7.81
N LYS A 25 -6.16 -11.82 -8.96
CA LYS A 25 -6.82 -10.62 -9.49
C LYS A 25 -8.31 -10.85 -9.72
N GLY A 26 -8.70 -12.07 -10.13
CA GLY A 26 -10.11 -12.46 -10.25
C GLY A 26 -10.92 -12.41 -8.96
N ARG A 27 -10.26 -12.27 -7.80
CA ARG A 27 -10.88 -12.15 -6.47
C ARG A 27 -10.95 -10.70 -5.97
N LEU A 28 -10.50 -9.71 -6.76
CA LEU A 28 -10.53 -8.32 -6.34
C LEU A 28 -11.97 -7.80 -6.22
N VAL A 29 -12.25 -7.16 -5.09
CA VAL A 29 -13.41 -6.30 -4.88
C VAL A 29 -12.92 -4.86 -4.96
N LEU A 30 -13.51 -4.06 -5.84
CA LEU A 30 -13.12 -2.67 -6.11
C LEU A 30 -14.13 -1.65 -5.57
N GLU A 31 -15.09 -2.13 -4.79
CA GLU A 31 -16.15 -1.36 -4.16
C GLU A 31 -15.99 -1.46 -2.64
N ASP A 32 -16.67 -0.57 -1.91
CA ASP A 32 -16.69 -0.61 -0.45
C ASP A 32 -17.44 -1.85 0.06
N ASP A 33 -16.69 -2.78 0.65
CA ASP A 33 -17.20 -4.05 1.16
C ASP A 33 -16.78 -4.24 2.62
N PHE A 34 -17.35 -3.39 3.48
CA PHE A 34 -17.13 -3.39 4.92
C PHE A 34 -18.32 -2.80 5.70
N GLU A 35 -18.46 -3.24 6.96
CA GLU A 35 -19.58 -2.89 7.83
C GLU A 35 -19.36 -1.62 8.68
N TRP A 36 -18.21 -0.95 8.50
CA TRP A 36 -17.87 0.24 9.28
C TRP A 36 -18.00 1.56 8.49
N SER A 37 -18.19 2.66 9.19
CA SER A 37 -18.30 4.00 8.60
C SER A 37 -16.94 4.73 8.57
N LEU A 38 -16.78 5.57 7.53
CA LEU A 38 -15.59 6.37 7.32
C LEU A 38 -15.54 7.56 8.29
N PRO A 39 -14.34 7.96 8.78
CA PRO A 39 -14.20 9.18 9.56
C PRO A 39 -14.66 10.41 8.74
N SER A 40 -15.79 11.01 9.12
CA SER A 40 -16.26 12.35 8.70
C SER A 40 -16.62 12.61 7.22
N VAL A 41 -16.86 11.59 6.40
CA VAL A 41 -17.48 11.81 5.06
C VAL A 41 -18.99 12.08 5.17
N SER A 42 -19.61 11.77 6.31
CA SER A 42 -21.01 12.10 6.62
C SER A 42 -21.16 13.55 7.09
N SER A 43 -21.15 14.48 6.13
CA SER A 43 -21.83 15.76 6.33
C SER A 43 -23.34 15.50 6.23
N ASN A 44 -24.04 15.67 7.35
CA ASN A 44 -25.49 15.68 7.49
C ASN A 44 -26.23 14.39 7.03
N SER A 45 -26.41 13.45 7.95
CA SER A 45 -27.74 12.84 8.10
C SER A 45 -27.88 12.24 9.49
N ASP A 46 -28.95 12.64 10.18
CA ASP A 46 -29.55 11.95 11.33
C ASP A 46 -30.12 10.59 10.87
N GLN A 47 -29.27 9.71 10.34
CA GLN A 47 -29.58 8.30 10.23
C GLN A 47 -28.75 7.58 11.26
N SER A 48 -29.44 6.87 12.15
CA SER A 48 -28.88 5.92 13.11
C SER A 48 -27.92 4.97 12.39
N ASP A 49 -26.63 5.31 12.42
CA ASP A 49 -25.60 4.57 11.71
C ASP A 49 -25.38 3.26 12.48
N ALA A 50 -26.11 2.21 12.08
CA ALA A 50 -25.97 0.87 12.66
C ALA A 50 -24.59 0.23 12.36
N ARG A 51 -23.78 0.90 11.52
CA ARG A 51 -22.42 0.51 11.16
C ARG A 51 -21.44 0.94 12.24
N GLY A 52 -20.55 0.04 12.65
CA GLY A 52 -19.48 0.36 13.59
C GLY A 52 -18.54 1.44 13.03
N LYS A 53 -17.79 2.15 13.87
CA LYS A 53 -16.80 3.13 13.39
C LYS A 53 -15.50 2.44 12.96
N LEU A 54 -14.77 3.00 11.99
CA LEU A 54 -13.36 2.68 11.77
C LEU A 54 -12.54 3.04 13.02
N LYS A 55 -11.92 2.04 13.68
CA LYS A 55 -11.12 2.20 14.90
C LYS A 55 -9.62 2.07 14.64
N TYR A 56 -9.21 1.13 13.81
CA TYR A 56 -7.79 0.83 13.61
C TYR A 56 -7.39 0.79 12.15
N ILE A 57 -6.35 1.56 11.80
CA ILE A 57 -5.76 1.63 10.47
C ILE A 57 -4.33 1.11 10.55
N GLY A 58 -4.04 0.06 9.80
CA GLY A 58 -2.72 -0.52 9.66
C GLY A 58 -1.89 0.22 8.60
N GLY A 59 -0.58 0.28 8.80
CA GLY A 59 0.41 0.67 7.81
C GLY A 59 1.47 -0.40 7.68
N VAL A 60 1.88 -0.73 6.45
CA VAL A 60 2.97 -1.67 6.19
C VAL A 60 4.04 -1.09 5.28
N ASP A 61 5.29 -1.46 5.57
CA ASP A 61 6.48 -1.12 4.80
C ASP A 61 7.53 -2.23 4.93
N ILE A 62 8.39 -2.35 3.91
CA ILE A 62 9.63 -3.14 3.99
C ILE A 62 10.80 -2.22 3.66
N SER A 63 11.63 -1.96 4.67
CA SER A 63 12.82 -1.14 4.53
C SER A 63 14.08 -2.00 4.43
N PHE A 64 14.86 -1.77 3.39
CA PHE A 64 16.10 -2.48 3.12
C PHE A 64 17.28 -1.84 3.85
N LEU A 65 18.22 -2.67 4.27
CA LEU A 65 19.46 -2.21 4.83
C LEU A 65 20.35 -1.62 3.72
N LYS A 66 20.96 -0.46 3.98
CA LYS A 66 21.76 0.23 2.96
C LYS A 66 23.06 -0.48 2.67
N GLU A 67 23.68 -1.05 3.69
CA GLU A 67 24.98 -1.73 3.60
C GLU A 67 24.84 -3.15 3.03
N ASP A 68 23.71 -3.82 3.28
CA ASP A 68 23.38 -5.14 2.72
C ASP A 68 21.91 -5.19 2.25
N PRO A 69 21.64 -4.91 0.95
CA PRO A 69 20.28 -4.93 0.39
C PRO A 69 19.61 -6.31 0.39
N SER A 70 20.32 -7.39 0.77
CA SER A 70 19.71 -8.69 1.02
C SER A 70 19.03 -8.77 2.39
N THR A 71 19.32 -7.85 3.30
CA THR A 71 18.69 -7.75 4.61
C THR A 71 17.63 -6.65 4.60
N ALA A 72 16.43 -6.95 5.10
CA ALA A 72 15.33 -6.00 5.19
C ALA A 72 14.60 -6.12 6.53
N CYS A 73 13.89 -5.06 6.91
CA CYS A 73 12.99 -5.03 8.05
C CYS A 73 11.58 -4.79 7.52
N ALA A 74 10.71 -5.77 7.69
CA ALA A 74 9.29 -5.60 7.47
C ALA A 74 8.64 -5.05 8.74
N ALA A 75 7.68 -4.15 8.58
CA ALA A 75 6.93 -3.57 9.68
C ALA A 75 5.43 -3.59 9.39
N VAL A 76 4.64 -3.86 10.42
CA VAL A 76 3.23 -3.49 10.50
C VAL A 76 3.05 -2.58 11.71
N VAL A 77 2.45 -1.42 11.50
CA VAL A 77 2.06 -0.49 12.55
C VAL A 77 0.55 -0.35 12.53
N VAL A 78 -0.07 -0.25 13.71
CA VAL A 78 -1.50 -0.02 13.85
C VAL A 78 -1.71 1.31 14.53
N LEU A 79 -2.52 2.16 13.92
CA LEU A 79 -2.90 3.45 14.47
C LEU A 79 -4.37 3.46 14.88
N ASP A 80 -4.67 4.15 15.98
CA ASP A 80 -6.02 4.59 16.29
C ASP A 80 -6.50 5.54 15.18
N ALA A 81 -7.70 5.30 14.65
CA ALA A 81 -8.23 6.05 13.51
C ALA A 81 -8.64 7.48 13.88
N ASP A 82 -8.93 7.79 15.14
CA ASP A 82 -9.31 9.15 15.54
C ASP A 82 -8.07 9.98 15.87
N ALA A 83 -7.19 9.44 16.70
CA ALA A 83 -5.99 10.13 17.16
C ALA A 83 -4.82 10.04 16.17
N LEU A 84 -4.84 9.11 15.21
CA LEU A 84 -3.70 8.75 14.35
C LEU A 84 -2.43 8.54 15.18
N GLU A 85 -2.58 7.91 16.34
CA GLU A 85 -1.52 7.53 17.27
C GLU A 85 -1.27 6.02 17.18
N ILE A 86 0.00 5.62 17.26
CA ILE A 86 0.36 4.20 17.22
C ILE A 86 -0.16 3.51 18.47
N VAL A 87 -0.96 2.47 18.29
CA VAL A 87 -1.45 1.59 19.36
C VAL A 87 -0.72 0.24 19.39
N HIS A 88 -0.15 -0.18 18.26
CA HIS A 88 0.65 -1.42 18.18
C HIS A 88 1.67 -1.36 17.04
N GLU A 89 2.77 -2.09 17.18
CA GLU A 89 3.77 -2.28 16.12
C GLU A 89 4.40 -3.68 16.20
N GLU A 90 4.62 -4.31 15.05
CA GLU A 90 5.35 -5.58 14.90
C GLU A 90 6.39 -5.47 13.80
N PHE A 91 7.54 -6.11 14.02
CA PHE A 91 8.67 -6.12 13.10
C PHE A 91 9.18 -7.53 12.86
N ASP A 92 9.77 -7.73 11.69
CA ASP A 92 10.54 -8.92 11.36
C ASP A 92 11.75 -8.54 10.49
N VAL A 93 12.94 -8.99 10.90
CA VAL A 93 14.18 -8.78 10.13
C VAL A 93 14.44 -10.03 9.32
N VAL A 94 14.42 -9.86 8.01
CA VAL A 94 14.39 -10.97 7.06
C VAL A 94 15.52 -10.84 6.05
N ARG A 95 16.01 -11.99 5.59
CA ARG A 95 16.94 -12.07 4.47
C ARG A 95 16.17 -12.41 3.20
N MET A 96 16.27 -11.55 2.21
CA MET A 96 15.54 -11.63 0.95
C MET A 96 16.13 -12.72 0.06
N GLN A 97 15.39 -13.81 -0.07
CA GLN A 97 15.76 -14.97 -0.90
C GLN A 97 15.32 -14.79 -2.36
N VAL A 98 14.19 -14.12 -2.57
CA VAL A 98 13.58 -13.95 -3.89
C VAL A 98 14.16 -12.72 -4.59
N PRO A 99 14.64 -12.83 -5.85
CA PRO A 99 15.19 -11.71 -6.59
C PRO A 99 14.11 -10.68 -6.94
N TYR A 100 14.53 -9.42 -7.14
CA TYR A 100 13.64 -8.38 -7.62
C TYR A 100 13.35 -8.58 -9.12
N ILE A 101 12.09 -8.87 -9.45
CA ILE A 101 11.60 -8.90 -10.83
C ILE A 101 10.56 -7.79 -10.99
N PRO A 102 10.77 -6.82 -11.89
CA PRO A 102 9.78 -5.77 -12.17
C PRO A 102 8.41 -6.37 -12.52
N GLY A 103 7.35 -5.84 -11.90
CA GLY A 103 5.98 -6.36 -12.04
C GLY A 103 5.62 -7.52 -11.10
N PHE A 104 6.57 -8.04 -10.33
CA PHE A 104 6.38 -9.20 -9.44
C PHE A 104 6.90 -8.97 -8.01
N LEU A 105 7.12 -7.71 -7.61
CA LEU A 105 7.57 -7.35 -6.25
C LEU A 105 6.71 -8.01 -5.15
N ALA A 106 5.41 -8.14 -5.38
CA ALA A 106 4.50 -8.72 -4.40
C ALA A 106 4.86 -10.16 -4.00
N PHE A 107 5.45 -10.98 -4.88
CA PHE A 107 5.88 -12.34 -4.52
C PHE A 107 7.07 -12.36 -3.57
N ARG A 108 7.83 -11.26 -3.56
CA ARG A 108 8.98 -11.06 -2.69
C ARG A 108 8.55 -10.53 -1.31
N GLU A 109 7.49 -9.72 -1.24
CA GLU A 109 7.15 -8.95 -0.04
C GLU A 109 5.86 -9.41 0.65
N ALA A 110 4.83 -9.83 -0.10
CA ALA A 110 3.54 -10.21 0.47
C ALA A 110 3.64 -11.38 1.48
N PRO A 111 4.43 -12.45 1.24
CA PRO A 111 4.55 -13.54 2.23
C PRO A 111 5.08 -13.07 3.58
N ILE A 112 6.02 -12.11 3.57
CA ILE A 112 6.62 -11.55 4.78
C ILE A 112 5.59 -10.70 5.54
N LEU A 113 4.88 -9.83 4.83
CA LEU A 113 3.84 -8.97 5.42
C LEU A 113 2.65 -9.78 5.95
N LEU A 114 2.26 -10.87 5.26
CA LEU A 114 1.25 -11.80 5.74
C LEU A 114 1.69 -12.48 7.04
N GLY A 115 2.95 -12.92 7.12
CA GLY A 115 3.52 -13.46 8.36
C GLY A 115 3.43 -12.47 9.53
N LEU A 116 3.69 -11.19 9.29
CA LEU A 116 3.52 -10.13 10.29
C LEU A 116 2.07 -9.91 10.69
N LEU A 117 1.13 -9.96 9.75
CA LEU A 117 -0.30 -9.86 10.05
C LEU A 117 -0.78 -11.04 10.90
N GLU A 118 -0.29 -12.25 10.64
CA GLU A 118 -0.60 -13.43 11.48
C GLU A 118 0.01 -13.28 12.88
N LYS A 119 1.25 -12.80 12.98
CA LYS A 119 1.88 -12.48 14.28
C LYS A 119 1.06 -11.44 15.05
N LEU A 120 0.58 -10.39 14.37
CA LEU A 120 -0.30 -9.37 14.94
C LEU A 120 -1.61 -9.99 15.47
N LYS A 121 -2.26 -10.89 14.70
CA LYS A 121 -3.47 -11.60 15.15
C LYS A 121 -3.21 -12.37 16.44
N ILE A 122 -2.07 -13.06 16.54
CA ILE A 122 -1.72 -13.87 17.71
C ILE A 122 -1.41 -12.98 18.92
N ASN A 123 -0.60 -11.93 18.73
CA ASN A 123 -0.08 -11.13 19.84
C ASN A 123 -1.05 -10.06 20.33
N ALA A 124 -1.87 -9.50 19.43
CA ALA A 124 -2.64 -8.29 19.68
C ALA A 124 -3.93 -8.24 18.83
N GLN A 125 -4.72 -9.32 18.81
CA GLN A 125 -5.96 -9.41 18.03
C GLN A 125 -6.92 -8.23 18.20
N HIS A 126 -6.99 -7.64 19.41
CA HIS A 126 -7.86 -6.50 19.70
C HIS A 126 -7.45 -5.22 18.97
N PHE A 127 -6.19 -5.13 18.52
CA PHE A 127 -5.66 -4.08 17.65
C PHE A 127 -5.56 -4.50 16.18
N TYR A 128 -6.20 -5.61 15.77
CA TYR A 128 -6.15 -6.02 14.37
C TYR A 128 -6.81 -4.94 13.48
N PRO A 129 -6.13 -4.46 12.42
CA PRO A 129 -6.60 -3.33 11.64
C PRO A 129 -7.82 -3.70 10.81
N GLN A 130 -8.76 -2.76 10.70
CA GLN A 130 -9.92 -2.88 9.81
C GLN A 130 -9.58 -2.52 8.36
N LEU A 131 -8.49 -1.76 8.16
CA LEU A 131 -7.98 -1.33 6.87
C LEU A 131 -6.47 -1.24 6.91
N LEU A 132 -5.80 -1.58 5.81
CA LEU A 132 -4.35 -1.59 5.70
C LEU A 132 -3.88 -0.68 4.56
N MET A 133 -3.04 0.31 4.89
CA MET A 133 -2.32 1.12 3.92
C MET A 133 -0.96 0.51 3.63
N VAL A 134 -0.65 0.36 2.35
CA VAL A 134 0.57 -0.31 1.89
C VAL A 134 1.45 0.71 1.18
N ASP A 135 2.73 0.83 1.57
CA ASP A 135 3.73 1.59 0.80
C ASP A 135 4.06 0.86 -0.51
N GLY A 136 3.23 1.08 -1.51
CA GLY A 136 3.25 0.33 -2.76
C GLY A 136 1.98 0.55 -3.55
N ASN A 137 1.91 -0.04 -4.74
CA ASN A 137 0.74 0.12 -5.61
C ASN A 137 -0.28 -1.01 -5.42
N GLY A 138 -1.55 -0.67 -5.65
CA GLY A 138 -2.65 -1.62 -5.84
C GLY A 138 -2.93 -1.80 -7.33
N LEU A 139 -4.10 -1.35 -7.79
CA LEU A 139 -4.49 -1.40 -9.20
C LEU A 139 -3.54 -0.63 -10.12
N LEU A 140 -2.90 0.45 -9.66
CA LEU A 140 -1.93 1.26 -10.43
C LEU A 140 -0.62 0.49 -10.63
N HIS A 141 -0.68 -0.59 -11.40
CA HIS A 141 0.39 -1.54 -11.60
C HIS A 141 0.32 -2.05 -13.05
N PRO A 142 1.46 -2.38 -13.72
CA PRO A 142 1.44 -2.83 -15.11
C PRO A 142 0.53 -4.02 -15.42
N ARG A 143 0.29 -4.88 -14.41
CA ARG A 143 -0.64 -6.02 -14.50
C ARG A 143 -1.99 -5.79 -13.81
N GLY A 144 -2.22 -4.59 -13.28
CA GLY A 144 -3.40 -4.26 -12.48
C GLY A 144 -3.52 -5.06 -11.19
N PHE A 145 -2.40 -5.45 -10.60
CA PHE A 145 -2.34 -6.31 -9.41
C PHE A 145 -1.01 -6.11 -8.66
N GLY A 146 -0.87 -4.95 -8.01
CA GLY A 146 0.29 -4.60 -7.20
C GLY A 146 0.29 -5.25 -5.80
N LEU A 147 1.25 -4.84 -4.97
CA LEU A 147 1.41 -5.36 -3.60
C LEU A 147 0.15 -5.16 -2.74
N ALA A 148 -0.51 -4.00 -2.82
CA ALA A 148 -1.70 -3.74 -2.01
C ALA A 148 -2.87 -4.66 -2.38
N CYS A 149 -3.05 -4.93 -3.68
CA CYS A 149 -4.02 -5.91 -4.18
C CYS A 149 -3.69 -7.33 -3.70
N HIS A 150 -2.44 -7.74 -3.87
CA HIS A 150 -1.97 -9.07 -3.50
C HIS A 150 -2.18 -9.33 -2.01
N LEU A 151 -1.73 -8.38 -1.17
CA LEU A 151 -1.87 -8.47 0.28
C LEU A 151 -3.33 -8.46 0.71
N GLY A 152 -4.16 -7.58 0.14
CA GLY A 152 -5.58 -7.48 0.48
C GLY A 152 -6.36 -8.75 0.17
N VAL A 153 -6.16 -9.33 -1.02
CA VAL A 153 -6.84 -10.58 -1.42
C VAL A 153 -6.43 -11.76 -0.54
N LEU A 154 -5.15 -11.86 -0.16
CA LEU A 154 -4.68 -12.96 0.67
C LEU A 154 -5.03 -12.80 2.15
N ALA A 155 -5.04 -11.56 2.65
CA ALA A 155 -5.41 -11.26 4.03
C ALA A 155 -6.93 -11.12 4.25
N ASP A 156 -7.71 -11.05 3.16
CA ASP A 156 -9.13 -10.69 3.16
C ASP A 156 -9.40 -9.40 3.96
N LEU A 157 -8.62 -8.37 3.63
CA LEU A 157 -8.66 -7.07 4.29
C LEU A 157 -8.83 -5.94 3.27
N PRO A 158 -9.59 -4.89 3.61
CA PRO A 158 -9.57 -3.63 2.87
C PRO A 158 -8.15 -3.08 2.80
N THR A 159 -7.63 -2.89 1.58
CA THR A 159 -6.27 -2.38 1.36
C THR A 159 -6.24 -1.19 0.42
N ILE A 160 -5.35 -0.24 0.72
CA ILE A 160 -5.06 0.91 -0.14
C ILE A 160 -3.58 0.90 -0.49
N GLY A 161 -3.26 1.01 -1.79
CA GLY A 161 -1.90 1.25 -2.25
C GLY A 161 -1.58 2.74 -2.22
N VAL A 162 -0.51 3.11 -1.51
CA VAL A 162 0.01 4.48 -1.43
C VAL A 162 1.43 4.52 -1.99
N GLY A 163 1.54 4.77 -3.29
CA GLY A 163 2.81 4.86 -4.00
C GLY A 163 3.48 6.23 -3.91
N LYS A 164 4.81 6.26 -3.79
CA LYS A 164 5.63 7.49 -3.83
C LYS A 164 6.03 7.90 -5.26
N ASN A 165 5.87 7.00 -6.24
CA ASN A 165 6.21 7.18 -7.65
C ASN A 165 5.08 6.64 -8.55
N LEU A 166 4.90 7.24 -9.73
CA LEU A 166 3.95 6.77 -10.73
C LEU A 166 4.52 5.57 -11.48
N HIS A 167 3.78 4.47 -11.55
CA HIS A 167 4.10 3.38 -12.47
C HIS A 167 3.64 3.72 -13.88
N HIS A 168 4.44 3.36 -14.88
CA HIS A 168 4.03 3.49 -16.28
C HIS A 168 2.99 2.42 -16.59
N VAL A 169 1.73 2.84 -16.69
CA VAL A 169 0.56 1.97 -16.91
C VAL A 169 -0.34 2.68 -17.90
N ASP A 170 -0.76 1.98 -18.95
CA ASP A 170 -1.82 2.45 -19.86
C ASP A 170 -1.59 3.89 -20.40
N GLY A 171 -0.34 4.18 -20.76
CA GLY A 171 0.06 5.49 -21.29
C GLY A 171 0.11 6.63 -20.28
N LEU A 172 -0.06 6.36 -18.98
CA LEU A 172 0.11 7.36 -17.92
C LEU A 172 1.57 7.84 -17.87
N ASP A 173 1.74 9.15 -17.96
CA ASP A 173 3.03 9.82 -17.90
C ASP A 173 3.16 10.73 -16.68
N GLN A 174 4.31 10.65 -16.00
CA GLN A 174 4.52 11.39 -14.77
C GLN A 174 4.63 12.90 -15.00
N SER A 175 5.21 13.33 -16.13
CA SER A 175 5.36 14.75 -16.42
C SER A 175 4.01 15.41 -16.69
N GLU A 176 3.12 14.72 -17.39
CA GLU A 176 1.76 15.18 -17.65
C GLU A 176 0.94 15.27 -16.36
N VAL A 177 0.99 14.23 -15.52
CA VAL A 177 0.33 14.24 -14.21
C VAL A 177 0.80 15.41 -13.34
N ARG A 178 2.11 15.70 -13.32
CA ARG A 178 2.66 16.84 -12.57
C ARG A 178 2.19 18.19 -13.13
N LYS A 179 2.20 18.37 -14.45
CA LYS A 179 1.68 19.60 -15.08
C LYS A 179 0.21 19.84 -14.74
N GLN A 180 -0.60 18.80 -14.74
CA GLN A 180 -2.02 18.89 -14.38
C GLN A 180 -2.23 19.27 -12.93
N LEU A 181 -1.36 18.82 -12.02
CA LEU A 181 -1.37 19.22 -10.62
C LEU A 181 -0.91 20.68 -10.44
N GLU A 182 0.09 21.13 -11.20
CA GLU A 182 0.64 22.49 -11.12
C GLU A 182 -0.28 23.56 -11.75
N GLY A 183 -0.91 23.27 -12.90
CA GLY A 183 -1.76 24.21 -13.64
C GLY A 183 -3.12 24.50 -12.99
N LYS A 184 -3.45 23.82 -11.88
CA LYS A 184 -4.74 23.86 -11.22
C LYS A 184 -4.68 24.75 -9.96
N GLY A 185 -4.69 26.07 -10.16
CA GLY A 185 -4.74 27.06 -9.08
C GLY A 185 -5.92 26.86 -8.11
N ASN A 186 -5.58 26.95 -6.82
CA ASN A 186 -6.37 27.09 -5.58
C ASN A 186 -7.86 26.66 -5.60
N CYS A 187 -8.22 25.84 -4.61
CA CYS A 187 -9.51 25.75 -3.88
C CYS A 187 -10.19 24.37 -3.85
N ASN A 188 -9.98 23.46 -4.83
CA ASN A 188 -10.70 22.16 -4.83
C ASN A 188 -9.94 21.00 -5.52
N LYS A 189 -8.62 21.13 -5.71
CA LYS A 189 -7.86 20.39 -6.74
C LYS A 189 -6.62 19.66 -6.20
N GLU A 190 -6.66 19.22 -4.94
CA GLU A 190 -5.56 18.50 -4.28
C GLU A 190 -5.36 17.08 -4.83
N CYS A 191 -6.32 16.56 -5.61
CA CYS A 191 -6.33 15.21 -6.15
C CYS A 191 -6.81 15.20 -7.61
N ILE A 192 -6.19 14.37 -8.47
CA ILE A 192 -6.62 14.12 -9.85
C ILE A 192 -6.72 12.62 -10.13
N SER A 193 -7.75 12.21 -10.85
CA SER A 193 -7.89 10.82 -11.30
C SER A 193 -6.84 10.49 -12.36
N LEU A 194 -6.30 9.27 -12.29
CA LEU A 194 -5.31 8.74 -13.22
C LEU A 194 -6.00 7.80 -14.20
N THR A 195 -6.61 8.39 -15.22
CA THR A 195 -7.27 7.66 -16.30
C THR A 195 -6.28 7.44 -17.45
N GLY A 196 -6.04 6.17 -17.77
CA GLY A 196 -5.14 5.80 -18.87
C GLY A 196 -5.80 5.91 -20.24
N GLN A 197 -5.04 5.61 -21.29
CA GLN A 197 -5.48 5.72 -22.68
C GLN A 197 -6.66 4.78 -23.01
N SER A 198 -6.77 3.65 -22.31
CA SER A 198 -7.93 2.74 -22.43
C SER A 198 -9.24 3.31 -21.88
N GLY A 199 -9.21 4.44 -21.17
CA GLY A 199 -10.34 4.97 -20.40
C GLY A 199 -10.47 4.37 -18.99
N THR A 200 -9.62 3.41 -18.62
CA THR A 200 -9.58 2.83 -17.27
C THR A 200 -9.00 3.82 -16.27
N THR A 201 -9.67 4.02 -15.14
CA THR A 201 -9.12 4.78 -14.02
C THR A 201 -8.32 3.85 -13.11
N TRP A 202 -7.01 4.07 -13.04
CA TRP A 202 -6.06 3.21 -12.32
C TRP A 202 -5.82 3.63 -10.88
N GLY A 203 -6.19 4.86 -10.53
CA GLY A 203 -5.98 5.44 -9.22
C GLY A 203 -6.13 6.97 -9.26
N ALA A 204 -5.50 7.64 -8.32
CA ALA A 204 -5.45 9.09 -8.26
C ALA A 204 -4.07 9.60 -7.81
N ALA A 205 -3.68 10.78 -8.27
CA ALA A 205 -2.51 11.49 -7.76
C ALA A 205 -2.96 12.60 -6.81
N MET A 206 -2.34 12.69 -5.63
CA MET A 206 -2.71 13.65 -4.60
C MET A 206 -1.49 14.43 -4.10
N CYS A 207 -1.61 15.75 -4.04
CA CYS A 207 -0.69 16.63 -3.34
C CYS A 207 -1.18 16.82 -1.91
N SER A 208 -0.74 15.93 -1.01
CA SER A 208 -1.32 15.79 0.34
C SER A 208 -1.11 16.96 1.30
N CYS A 209 -0.19 17.89 1.00
CA CYS A 209 0.09 19.04 1.86
C CYS A 209 0.41 20.29 1.03
N PRO A 210 0.00 21.49 1.50
CA PRO A 210 0.44 22.76 0.93
C PRO A 210 1.98 22.84 0.84
N GLY A 211 2.50 23.21 -0.33
CA GLY A 211 3.94 23.32 -0.59
C GLY A 211 4.64 22.01 -0.96
N SER A 212 3.96 20.86 -0.96
CA SER A 212 4.54 19.62 -1.49
C SER A 212 4.44 19.58 -3.02
N SER A 213 5.57 19.62 -3.71
CA SER A 213 5.65 19.44 -5.17
C SER A 213 5.67 17.98 -5.61
N ARG A 214 5.67 17.04 -4.65
CA ARG A 214 5.81 15.60 -4.91
C ARG A 214 4.52 14.88 -4.53
N PRO A 215 3.66 14.53 -5.49
CA PRO A 215 2.42 13.83 -5.17
C PRO A 215 2.69 12.44 -4.59
N ILE A 216 1.67 11.89 -3.94
CA ILE A 216 1.50 10.46 -3.73
C ILE A 216 0.47 9.92 -4.71
N TYR A 217 0.53 8.62 -4.97
CA TYR A 217 -0.32 7.94 -5.93
C TYR A 217 -1.16 6.91 -5.18
N ILE A 218 -2.46 7.12 -5.16
CA ILE A 218 -3.44 6.32 -4.43
C ILE A 218 -4.06 5.34 -5.43
N SER A 219 -4.15 4.07 -5.08
CA SER A 219 -4.84 3.08 -5.90
C SER A 219 -5.54 2.06 -5.02
N VAL A 220 -6.68 1.56 -5.50
CA VAL A 220 -7.44 0.51 -4.83
C VAL A 220 -6.56 -0.72 -4.66
N GLY A 221 -6.48 -1.24 -3.44
CA GLY A 221 -5.91 -2.55 -3.16
C GLY A 221 -6.99 -3.63 -3.24
N HIS A 222 -7.91 -3.65 -2.28
CA HIS A 222 -8.97 -4.66 -2.17
C HIS A 222 -10.10 -4.14 -1.27
N ARG A 223 -11.37 -4.51 -1.53
CA ARG A 223 -12.57 -4.24 -0.71
C ARG A 223 -12.77 -2.78 -0.32
N ILE A 224 -12.37 -1.86 -1.21
CA ILE A 224 -12.56 -0.43 -1.04
C ILE A 224 -12.72 0.24 -2.40
N SER A 225 -13.61 1.21 -2.50
CA SER A 225 -13.74 2.07 -3.68
C SER A 225 -12.59 3.07 -3.78
N LEU A 226 -12.32 3.58 -4.98
CA LEU A 226 -11.27 4.58 -5.16
C LEU A 226 -11.59 5.87 -4.38
N ASP A 227 -12.85 6.29 -4.36
CA ASP A 227 -13.28 7.50 -3.67
C ASP A 227 -13.10 7.38 -2.15
N SER A 228 -13.51 6.26 -1.57
CA SER A 228 -13.28 5.97 -0.15
C SER A 228 -11.79 5.87 0.16
N ALA A 229 -11.00 5.23 -0.70
CA ALA A 229 -9.55 5.17 -0.53
C ALA A 229 -8.90 6.56 -0.50
N ILE A 230 -9.29 7.46 -1.40
CA ILE A 230 -8.82 8.86 -1.42
C ILE A 230 -9.22 9.58 -0.13
N GLY A 231 -10.48 9.44 0.30
CA GLY A 231 -11.00 10.05 1.52
C GLY A 231 -10.19 9.64 2.76
N ILE A 232 -9.93 8.34 2.94
CA ILE A 232 -9.17 7.82 4.08
C ILE A 232 -7.70 8.26 4.01
N VAL A 233 -7.07 8.19 2.84
CA VAL A 233 -5.67 8.63 2.70
C VAL A 233 -5.55 10.13 3.04
N LYS A 234 -6.46 10.96 2.54
CA LYS A 234 -6.51 12.39 2.86
C LYS A 234 -6.68 12.62 4.36
N TYR A 235 -7.61 11.89 4.99
CA TYR A 235 -7.84 11.96 6.43
C TYR A 235 -6.58 11.57 7.25
N CYS A 236 -5.81 10.59 6.79
CA CYS A 236 -4.58 10.14 7.46
C CYS A 236 -3.34 11.02 7.17
N CYS A 237 -3.43 12.02 6.30
CA CYS A 237 -2.29 12.85 5.90
C CYS A 237 -2.07 14.04 6.84
N ARG A 238 -1.24 13.85 7.88
CA ARG A 238 -0.62 14.96 8.64
C ARG A 238 0.60 15.56 7.93
N TYR A 239 1.22 14.76 7.06
CA TYR A 239 2.36 15.12 6.21
C TYR A 239 2.12 14.59 4.79
N ARG A 240 3.12 14.74 3.91
CA ARG A 240 3.06 14.26 2.51
C ARG A 240 2.59 12.80 2.41
N VAL A 241 3.13 11.93 3.25
CA VAL A 241 2.81 10.50 3.30
C VAL A 241 1.86 10.28 4.49
N PRO A 242 0.76 9.52 4.33
CA PRO A 242 -0.21 9.30 5.40
C PRO A 242 0.44 8.62 6.61
N GLU A 243 -0.04 8.94 7.81
CA GLU A 243 0.55 8.50 9.07
C GLU A 243 0.82 6.98 9.13
N PRO A 244 -0.08 6.07 8.72
CA PRO A 244 0.20 4.63 8.81
C PRO A 244 1.45 4.20 8.04
N THR A 245 1.58 4.55 6.76
CA THR A 245 2.77 4.16 5.96
C THR A 245 4.00 4.99 6.32
N ARG A 246 3.83 6.24 6.76
CA ARG A 246 4.92 7.07 7.28
C ARG A 246 5.54 6.45 8.54
N GLN A 247 4.71 6.00 9.48
CA GLN A 247 5.17 5.37 10.70
C GLN A 247 5.79 4.00 10.40
N ALA A 248 5.21 3.19 9.52
CA ALA A 248 5.82 1.94 9.09
C ALA A 248 7.25 2.15 8.55
N ASP A 249 7.44 3.12 7.65
CA ASP A 249 8.74 3.48 7.05
C ASP A 249 9.77 4.00 8.08
N ILE A 250 9.34 4.81 9.04
CA ILE A 250 10.24 5.32 10.09
C ILE A 250 10.65 4.20 11.04
N ARG A 251 9.67 3.41 11.48
CA ARG A 251 9.86 2.41 12.53
C ARG A 251 10.66 1.21 12.02
N SER A 252 10.40 0.76 10.79
CA SER A 252 11.19 -0.30 10.15
C SER A 252 12.67 0.06 10.09
N LYS A 253 13.02 1.29 9.69
CA LYS A 253 14.39 1.81 9.64
C LYS A 253 15.03 1.92 11.02
N VAL A 254 14.31 2.48 12.00
CA VAL A 254 14.81 2.60 13.38
C VAL A 254 15.07 1.22 14.00
N PHE A 255 14.16 0.26 13.79
CA PHE A 255 14.32 -1.11 14.28
C PHE A 255 15.54 -1.78 13.65
N LEU A 256 15.69 -1.66 12.34
CA LEU A 256 16.81 -2.26 11.59
C LEU A 256 18.17 -1.71 12.08
N GLN A 257 18.28 -0.39 12.29
CA GLN A 257 19.49 0.23 12.83
C GLN A 257 19.83 -0.25 14.24
N LYS A 258 18.84 -0.44 15.11
CA LYS A 258 19.05 -0.99 16.47
C LYS A 258 19.48 -2.44 16.41
N HIS A 259 18.86 -3.25 15.54
CA HIS A 259 19.17 -4.66 15.38
C HIS A 259 20.61 -4.88 14.94
N GLN A 260 21.13 -4.08 14.00
CA GLN A 260 22.54 -4.14 13.58
C GLN A 260 23.52 -3.88 14.73
N ARG A 261 23.23 -2.88 15.59
CA ARG A 261 24.10 -2.55 16.72
C ARG A 261 24.17 -3.65 17.78
N LEU A 262 23.14 -4.49 17.88
CA LEU A 262 23.11 -5.60 18.82
C LEU A 262 23.85 -6.85 18.30
N GLN A 263 24.14 -6.90 16.99
CA GLN A 263 24.89 -8.00 16.37
C GLN A 263 26.40 -7.69 16.21
N GLN A 264 26.85 -6.49 16.58
CA GLN A 264 28.25 -6.06 16.60
C GLN A 264 28.81 -6.14 18.02
#